data_AF-A0A3G8XU62-F1
#
_entry.id   AF-A0A3G8XU62-F1
#
_cell.length_a   1.000
_cell.length_b   1.000
_cell.length_c   1.000
_cell.angle_alpha   90.00
_cell.angle_beta   90.00
_cell.angle_gamma   90.00
#
_symmetry.space_group_name_H-M   'P 1'
#
loop_
_entity.id
_entity.type
_entity.pdbx_description
1 polymer ?
#
loop_
_entity_poly.entity_id
_entity_poly.type
_entity_poly.pdbx_seq_one_letter_code
_entity_poly.pdbx_strand_id
1 'polypeptide(L)'
;MPGPSTHILVADEIVANLQKLSTDWPFKFEGYKENINSPPDLAKLASTYNNYYALGAVGPDLFYFLADFRAKYGLPMAELIKIVDFLDNIYGKLDEWILSKWEHYFGAVNQNIEEEISRLTGDLSSVVADIMGSLSSILMQAIIDVAAERKDWCGLFSLGHNFGIDNKDFFWADMLHYRRTSTFANNLWIIADEKGKTEPENAKLWSDRLKAYALGYISHVATDVTAHAFINTKAGGPYRLHWQRHHLVETHVDTKAYNIKHGSDAIFNQYTQSAVHYRFAFGEDGGAAEHVRPNYDPGDNTLRGRYVRRRQLDVDSDMPDLLAELLREAMDRTYDTQGQKSKHGIFRTSPDIIISDDGRPETEDIKATFHVLFRYFKFSSRDGFAHEK
;
A
#
# COMPACT_ATOMS: atom_id res chain seq x y z
N MET A 1 -8.26 -5.17 0.75
CA MET A 1 -6.98 -5.23 0.04
C MET A 1 -6.23 -6.52 0.34
N PRO A 2 -5.85 -7.31 -0.68
CA PRO A 2 -4.90 -8.42 -0.49
C PRO A 2 -3.73 -7.93 0.38
N GLY A 3 -3.30 -8.74 1.36
CA GLY A 3 -2.27 -8.28 2.27
C GLY A 3 -0.91 -8.34 1.57
N PRO A 4 -0.13 -7.25 1.58
CA PRO A 4 1.18 -7.22 0.94
C PRO A 4 2.19 -8.14 1.63
N SER A 5 1.84 -8.70 2.81
CA SER A 5 2.76 -9.48 3.62
C SER A 5 3.27 -10.70 2.88
N THR A 6 2.37 -11.54 2.34
CA THR A 6 2.80 -12.75 1.65
C THR A 6 3.65 -12.39 0.44
N HIS A 7 3.28 -11.36 -0.31
CA HIS A 7 4.07 -10.90 -1.45
C HIS A 7 5.47 -10.45 -1.05
N ILE A 8 5.60 -9.62 -0.02
CA ILE A 8 6.90 -9.17 0.49
C ILE A 8 7.72 -10.35 1.04
N LEU A 9 7.09 -11.29 1.74
CA LEU A 9 7.77 -12.47 2.28
C LEU A 9 8.25 -13.41 1.17
N VAL A 10 7.44 -13.63 0.13
CA VAL A 10 7.83 -14.42 -1.04
C VAL A 10 8.93 -13.72 -1.82
N ALA A 11 8.85 -12.40 -1.98
CA ALA A 11 9.90 -11.59 -2.58
C ALA A 11 11.24 -11.74 -1.83
N ASP A 12 11.23 -11.72 -0.50
CA ASP A 12 12.42 -11.97 0.33
C ASP A 12 13.00 -13.37 0.08
N GLU A 13 12.16 -14.41 0.00
CA GLU A 13 12.61 -15.76 -0.32
C GLU A 13 13.13 -15.89 -1.76
N ILE A 14 12.55 -15.18 -2.72
CA ILE A 14 13.04 -15.14 -4.10
C ILE A 14 14.45 -14.57 -4.12
N VAL A 15 14.70 -13.43 -3.47
CA VAL A 15 16.04 -12.84 -3.36
C VAL A 15 17.02 -13.82 -2.71
N ALA A 16 16.65 -14.43 -1.59
CA ALA A 16 17.50 -15.40 -0.88
C ALA A 16 17.83 -16.63 -1.73
N ASN A 17 16.92 -17.06 -2.61
CA ASN A 17 17.17 -18.18 -3.53
C ASN A 17 18.01 -17.75 -4.73
N LEU A 18 17.74 -16.59 -5.34
CA LEU A 18 18.51 -16.05 -6.45
C LEU A 18 20.00 -15.87 -6.09
N GLN A 19 20.32 -15.49 -4.85
CA GLN A 19 21.70 -15.39 -4.36
C GLN A 19 22.46 -16.74 -4.36
N LYS A 20 21.74 -17.86 -4.21
CA LYS A 20 22.32 -19.20 -4.13
C LYS A 20 22.50 -19.85 -5.50
N LEU A 21 21.89 -19.28 -6.54
CA LEU A 21 21.92 -19.82 -7.88
C LEU A 21 23.23 -19.45 -8.60
N SER A 22 23.65 -20.33 -9.50
CA SER A 22 24.86 -20.13 -10.30
C SER A 22 24.72 -18.92 -11.23
N THR A 23 25.83 -18.24 -11.47
CA THR A 23 25.95 -17.25 -12.55
C THR A 23 25.84 -17.88 -13.93
N ASP A 24 26.15 -19.18 -14.04
CA ASP A 24 25.98 -19.99 -15.25
C ASP A 24 24.52 -20.48 -15.35
N TRP A 25 23.60 -19.53 -15.50
CA TRP A 25 22.16 -19.80 -15.55
C TRP A 25 21.74 -20.22 -16.96
N PRO A 26 21.14 -21.42 -17.15
CA PRO A 26 20.92 -22.00 -18.47
C PRO A 26 19.78 -21.34 -19.26
N PHE A 27 18.97 -20.49 -18.61
CA PHE A 27 17.85 -19.84 -19.26
C PHE A 27 18.34 -18.65 -20.09
N LYS A 28 18.31 -18.78 -21.41
CA LYS A 28 18.56 -17.71 -22.37
C LYS A 28 17.23 -17.31 -22.99
N PHE A 29 16.88 -16.03 -22.91
CA PHE A 29 15.72 -15.52 -23.63
C PHE A 29 15.99 -15.57 -25.14
N GLU A 30 15.04 -16.12 -25.90
CA GLU A 30 15.13 -16.19 -27.35
C GLU A 30 15.28 -14.78 -27.93
N GLY A 31 16.34 -14.54 -28.71
CA GLY A 31 16.70 -13.22 -29.25
C GLY A 31 17.80 -12.46 -28.49
N TYR A 32 18.22 -12.92 -27.30
CA TYR A 32 19.34 -12.35 -26.56
C TYR A 32 20.58 -13.27 -26.64
N LYS A 33 21.71 -12.73 -27.09
CA LYS A 33 22.97 -13.49 -27.27
C LYS A 33 23.56 -13.97 -25.93
N GLU A 34 23.31 -13.23 -24.86
CA GLU A 34 23.77 -13.49 -23.50
C GLU A 34 22.68 -13.14 -22.49
N ASN A 35 22.73 -13.78 -21.32
CA ASN A 35 21.84 -13.44 -20.23
C ASN A 35 22.38 -12.17 -19.55
N ILE A 36 21.72 -11.03 -19.74
CA ILE A 36 22.26 -9.71 -19.36
C ILE A 36 22.33 -9.54 -17.83
N ASN A 37 21.52 -10.30 -17.08
CA ASN A 37 21.53 -10.30 -15.62
C ASN A 37 21.59 -11.73 -15.10
N SER A 38 22.62 -12.07 -14.34
CA SER A 38 22.67 -13.35 -13.64
C SER A 38 21.70 -13.35 -12.43
N PRO A 39 21.25 -14.51 -11.94
CA PRO A 39 20.41 -14.57 -10.74
C PRO A 39 21.02 -13.82 -9.53
N PRO A 40 22.33 -13.95 -9.21
CA PRO A 40 22.95 -13.13 -8.16
C PRO A 40 22.92 -11.62 -8.42
N ASP A 41 23.02 -11.18 -9.68
CA ASP A 41 22.92 -9.74 -10.01
C ASP A 41 21.51 -9.20 -9.75
N LEU A 42 20.48 -9.97 -10.10
CA LEU A 42 19.09 -9.62 -9.81
C LEU A 42 18.83 -9.55 -8.30
N ALA A 43 19.40 -10.49 -7.54
CA ALA A 43 19.29 -10.46 -6.09
C ALA A 43 20.00 -9.24 -5.48
N LYS A 44 21.20 -8.90 -6.00
CA LYS A 44 21.94 -7.72 -5.57
C LYS A 44 21.16 -6.44 -5.88
N LEU A 45 20.55 -6.33 -7.05
CA LEU A 45 19.69 -5.22 -7.44
C LEU A 45 18.53 -5.06 -6.45
N ALA A 46 17.79 -6.14 -6.19
CA ALA A 46 16.67 -6.16 -5.26
C ALA A 46 17.09 -5.78 -3.82
N SER A 47 18.21 -6.32 -3.34
CA SER A 47 18.71 -6.01 -1.99
C SER A 47 19.22 -4.57 -1.85
N THR A 48 19.83 -4.01 -2.90
CA THR A 48 20.36 -2.63 -2.89
C THR A 48 19.24 -1.61 -2.86
N TYR A 49 18.15 -1.85 -3.61
CA TYR A 49 17.00 -0.95 -3.71
C TYR A 49 15.74 -1.63 -3.16
N ASN A 50 15.84 -2.12 -1.92
CA ASN A 50 14.80 -2.94 -1.28
C ASN A 50 13.46 -2.24 -1.16
N ASN A 51 13.42 -0.92 -0.99
CA ASN A 51 12.16 -0.17 -0.93
C ASN A 51 11.38 -0.18 -2.24
N TYR A 52 12.07 -0.01 -3.37
CA TYR A 52 11.49 -0.18 -4.69
C TYR A 52 11.04 -1.61 -4.92
N TYR A 53 11.90 -2.59 -4.59
CA TYR A 53 11.59 -4.01 -4.74
C TYR A 53 10.37 -4.42 -3.92
N ALA A 54 10.29 -4.00 -2.65
CA ALA A 54 9.16 -4.29 -1.76
C ALA A 54 7.88 -3.63 -2.24
N LEU A 55 7.90 -2.36 -2.67
CA LEU A 55 6.71 -1.71 -3.24
C LEU A 55 6.28 -2.39 -4.55
N GLY A 56 7.24 -2.81 -5.37
CA GLY A 56 6.95 -3.60 -6.56
C GLY A 56 6.30 -4.94 -6.21
N ALA A 57 6.72 -5.59 -5.13
CA ALA A 57 6.11 -6.84 -4.65
C ALA A 57 4.66 -6.64 -4.16
N VAL A 58 4.32 -5.47 -3.61
CA VAL A 58 2.91 -5.09 -3.39
C VAL A 58 2.14 -5.08 -4.71
N GLY A 59 2.79 -4.66 -5.79
CA GLY A 59 2.27 -4.81 -7.15
C GLY A 59 1.03 -3.95 -7.41
N PRO A 60 0.05 -4.45 -8.19
CA PRO A 60 -1.14 -3.70 -8.58
C PRO A 60 -2.11 -3.42 -7.42
N ASP A 61 -1.91 -4.01 -6.23
CA ASP A 61 -2.71 -3.72 -5.03
C ASP A 61 -2.68 -2.24 -4.62
N LEU A 62 -1.58 -1.54 -4.94
CA LEU A 62 -1.47 -0.09 -4.79
C LEU A 62 -2.66 0.66 -5.41
N PHE A 63 -3.17 0.17 -6.55
CA PHE A 63 -4.21 0.84 -7.32
C PHE A 63 -5.64 0.59 -6.82
N TYR A 64 -5.85 -0.18 -5.75
CA TYR A 64 -7.16 -0.21 -5.08
C TYR A 64 -7.55 1.16 -4.51
N PHE A 65 -6.56 2.06 -4.34
CA PHE A 65 -6.75 3.44 -3.93
C PHE A 65 -6.58 4.45 -5.07
N LEU A 66 -6.49 3.99 -6.32
CA LEU A 66 -6.61 4.90 -7.46
C LEU A 66 -8.04 5.38 -7.56
N ALA A 67 -8.22 6.66 -7.91
CA ALA A 67 -9.51 7.34 -7.99
C ALA A 67 -10.41 6.78 -9.10
N ASP A 68 -10.77 5.52 -9.00
CA ASP A 68 -11.77 4.84 -9.80
C ASP A 68 -13.04 4.76 -8.97
N PHE A 69 -13.92 5.74 -9.11
CA PHE A 69 -15.30 5.54 -8.68
C PHE A 69 -16.21 5.79 -9.86
N ARG A 70 -16.63 4.65 -10.46
CA ARG A 70 -17.63 4.48 -11.52
C ARG A 70 -18.38 5.77 -11.81
N ALA A 71 -18.33 6.25 -13.06
CA ALA A 71 -19.00 7.46 -13.56
C ALA A 71 -20.51 7.52 -13.26
N LYS A 72 -21.08 6.41 -12.79
CA LYS A 72 -22.50 6.24 -12.48
C LYS A 72 -22.80 5.98 -11.00
N TYR A 73 -21.82 5.64 -10.14
CA TYR A 73 -22.12 5.11 -8.78
C TYR A 73 -21.12 5.35 -7.63
N GLY A 74 -20.13 6.26 -7.62
CA GLY A 74 -19.29 6.36 -6.39
C GLY A 74 -18.56 7.67 -6.12
N LEU A 75 -18.32 7.90 -4.83
CA LEU A 75 -17.70 9.06 -4.19
C LEU A 75 -16.26 9.25 -4.66
N PRO A 76 -15.80 10.46 -5.02
CA PRO A 76 -14.44 10.68 -5.50
C PRO A 76 -13.40 10.36 -4.41
N MET A 77 -12.24 9.84 -4.79
CA MET A 77 -11.09 9.51 -3.89
C MET A 77 -10.72 10.65 -2.91
N ALA A 78 -10.98 11.89 -3.32
CA ALA A 78 -10.86 13.07 -2.48
C ALA A 78 -11.62 12.95 -1.15
N GLU A 79 -12.72 12.21 -1.10
CA GLU A 79 -13.48 11.96 0.13
C GLU A 79 -12.83 10.90 1.03
N LEU A 80 -12.24 9.84 0.47
CA LEU A 80 -11.46 8.87 1.24
C LEU A 80 -10.20 9.50 1.83
N ILE A 81 -9.52 10.36 1.06
CA ILE A 81 -8.37 11.15 1.54
C ILE A 81 -8.83 12.08 2.68
N LYS A 82 -9.96 12.78 2.53
CA LYS A 82 -10.53 13.61 3.61
C LYS A 82 -10.87 12.80 4.87
N ILE A 83 -11.38 11.57 4.73
CA ILE A 83 -11.68 10.69 5.87
C ILE A 83 -10.38 10.26 6.56
N VAL A 84 -9.34 9.90 5.80
CA VAL A 84 -8.03 9.54 6.35
C VAL A 84 -7.37 10.75 7.04
N ASP A 85 -7.38 11.92 6.40
CA ASP A 85 -6.88 13.19 6.98
C ASP A 85 -7.63 13.57 8.26
N PHE A 86 -8.95 13.35 8.29
CA PHE A 86 -9.77 13.60 9.47
C PHE A 86 -9.41 12.67 10.63
N LEU A 87 -9.30 11.37 10.36
CA LEU A 87 -8.88 10.40 11.38
C LEU A 87 -7.48 10.75 11.91
N ASP A 88 -6.56 11.15 11.04
CA ASP A 88 -5.20 11.54 11.42
C ASP A 88 -5.20 12.81 12.28
N ASN A 89 -6.03 13.80 11.95
CA ASN A 89 -6.20 15.01 12.76
C ASN A 89 -6.80 14.71 14.15
N ILE A 90 -7.80 13.82 14.24
CA ILE A 90 -8.31 13.36 15.55
C ILE A 90 -7.19 12.72 16.35
N TYR A 91 -6.43 11.82 15.73
CA TYR A 91 -5.33 11.15 16.40
C TYR A 91 -4.26 12.14 16.84
N GLY A 92 -3.85 13.09 16.00
CA GLY A 92 -2.86 14.13 16.35
C GLY A 92 -3.30 14.98 17.54
N LYS A 93 -4.57 15.38 17.59
CA LYS A 93 -5.13 16.13 18.74
C LYS A 93 -5.16 15.32 20.03
N LEU A 94 -5.53 14.04 19.96
CA LEU A 94 -5.47 13.13 21.10
C LEU A 94 -4.02 12.94 21.57
N ASP A 95 -3.09 12.87 20.63
CA ASP A 95 -1.67 12.66 20.89
C ASP A 95 -1.00 13.87 21.57
N GLU A 96 -1.31 15.09 21.13
CA GLU A 96 -0.88 16.34 21.80
C GLU A 96 -1.41 16.45 23.23
N TRP A 97 -2.63 16.00 23.48
CA TRP A 97 -3.20 15.97 24.82
C TRP A 97 -2.50 14.94 25.71
N ILE A 98 -2.26 13.73 25.20
CA ILE A 98 -1.51 12.69 25.94
C ILE A 98 -0.14 13.24 26.32
N LEU A 99 0.61 13.83 25.39
CA LEU A 99 1.90 14.44 25.69
C LEU A 99 1.85 15.53 26.75
N SER A 100 1.03 16.56 26.52
CA SER A 100 1.08 17.77 27.33
C SER A 100 0.42 17.61 28.70
N LYS A 101 -0.58 16.74 28.81
CA LYS A 101 -1.38 16.58 30.03
C LYS A 101 -0.99 15.33 30.79
N TRP A 102 -0.76 14.19 30.12
CA TRP A 102 -0.40 12.97 30.84
C TRP A 102 1.02 13.04 31.42
N GLU A 103 2.02 13.50 30.65
CA GLU A 103 3.39 13.63 31.19
C GLU A 103 3.47 14.68 32.30
N HIS A 104 2.67 15.74 32.22
CA HIS A 104 2.61 16.81 33.22
C HIS A 104 1.89 16.38 34.51
N TYR A 105 0.78 15.64 34.43
CA TYR A 105 -0.07 15.31 35.59
C TYR A 105 0.18 13.90 36.17
N PHE A 106 0.64 12.95 35.36
CA PHE A 106 0.84 11.56 35.79
C PHE A 106 2.31 11.10 35.71
N GLY A 107 3.19 11.86 35.04
CA GLY A 107 4.60 11.51 34.87
C GLY A 107 5.46 11.67 36.14
N ALA A 108 5.03 12.48 37.10
CA ALA A 108 5.65 12.60 38.41
C ALA A 108 4.64 12.19 39.48
N VAL A 109 4.80 10.99 40.04
CA VAL A 109 4.08 10.58 41.24
C VAL A 109 4.44 11.54 42.37
N ASN A 110 3.60 12.54 42.65
CA ASN A 110 3.23 12.95 44.01
C ASN A 110 2.30 14.18 44.07
N GLN A 111 1.17 13.95 44.77
CA GLN A 111 0.55 14.83 45.78
C GLN A 111 -0.71 15.66 45.52
N ASN A 112 -1.36 15.69 44.34
CA ASN A 112 -2.69 16.33 44.21
C ASN A 112 -3.63 15.64 43.19
N ILE A 113 -3.77 14.32 43.32
CA ILE A 113 -4.50 13.47 42.36
C ILE A 113 -5.99 13.86 42.22
N GLU A 114 -6.68 14.26 43.28
CA GLU A 114 -8.14 14.49 43.23
C GLU A 114 -8.55 15.82 42.55
N GLU A 115 -7.81 16.90 42.82
CA GLU A 115 -8.08 18.23 42.26
C GLU A 115 -7.65 18.32 40.78
N GLU A 116 -6.58 17.60 40.41
CA GLU A 116 -6.13 17.48 39.02
C GLU A 116 -7.03 16.53 38.21
N ILE A 117 -7.52 15.43 38.78
CA ILE A 117 -8.50 14.54 38.12
C ILE A 117 -9.80 15.29 37.80
N SER A 118 -10.26 16.20 38.67
CA SER A 118 -11.48 17.00 38.43
C SER A 118 -11.30 18.01 37.28
N ARG A 119 -10.13 18.65 37.17
CA ARG A 119 -9.78 19.50 36.00
C ARG A 119 -9.56 18.69 34.74
N LEU A 120 -8.93 17.51 34.85
CA LEU A 120 -8.76 16.54 33.78
C LEU A 120 -10.10 16.04 33.24
N THR A 121 -11.07 15.70 34.09
CA THR A 121 -12.40 15.25 33.62
C THR A 121 -13.19 16.35 32.95
N GLY A 122 -13.06 17.61 33.40
CA GLY A 122 -13.64 18.78 32.72
C GLY A 122 -13.08 18.98 31.31
N ASP A 123 -11.76 19.16 31.19
CA ASP A 123 -11.08 19.38 29.90
C ASP A 123 -11.13 18.13 28.98
N LEU A 124 -11.06 16.92 29.55
CA LEU A 124 -11.25 15.66 28.82
C LEU A 124 -12.67 15.57 28.30
N SER A 125 -13.68 15.88 29.10
CA SER A 125 -15.07 15.82 28.66
C SER A 125 -15.36 16.83 27.57
N SER A 126 -14.75 18.03 27.59
CA SER A 126 -14.93 19.03 26.54
C SER A 126 -14.19 18.66 25.26
N VAL A 127 -12.94 18.18 25.33
CA VAL A 127 -12.19 17.74 24.15
C VAL A 127 -12.82 16.48 23.55
N VAL A 128 -13.23 15.51 24.38
CA VAL A 128 -13.96 14.31 23.93
C VAL A 128 -15.34 14.69 23.42
N ALA A 129 -16.05 15.66 24.01
CA ALA A 129 -17.33 16.13 23.48
C ALA A 129 -17.18 16.89 22.15
N ASP A 130 -16.11 17.65 21.96
CA ASP A 130 -15.81 18.34 20.70
C ASP A 130 -15.39 17.34 19.61
N ILE A 131 -14.58 16.34 19.97
CA ILE A 131 -14.21 15.22 19.09
C ILE A 131 -15.45 14.40 18.76
N MET A 132 -16.27 14.02 19.74
CA MET A 132 -17.51 13.26 19.54
C MET A 132 -18.57 14.08 18.81
N GLY A 133 -18.61 15.39 19.00
CA GLY A 133 -19.50 16.31 18.27
C GLY A 133 -19.09 16.48 16.81
N SER A 134 -17.78 16.62 16.56
CA SER A 134 -17.23 16.67 15.20
C SER A 134 -17.31 15.31 14.50
N LEU A 135 -16.99 14.23 15.20
CA LEU A 135 -17.13 12.84 14.74
C LEU A 135 -18.60 12.49 14.53
N SER A 136 -19.52 12.92 15.38
CA SER A 136 -20.96 12.71 15.18
C SER A 136 -21.50 13.58 14.06
N SER A 137 -21.00 14.81 13.85
CA SER A 137 -21.43 15.65 12.74
C SER A 137 -20.91 15.13 11.40
N ILE A 138 -19.66 14.65 11.34
CA ILE A 138 -19.05 14.11 10.13
C ILE A 138 -19.50 12.68 9.89
N LEU A 139 -19.62 11.82 10.92
CA LEU A 139 -20.27 10.51 10.78
C LEU A 139 -21.74 10.68 10.47
N MET A 140 -22.50 11.60 11.06
CA MET A 140 -23.88 11.82 10.63
C MET A 140 -23.93 12.38 9.23
N GLN A 141 -23.07 13.32 8.83
CA GLN A 141 -23.10 13.85 7.47
C GLN A 141 -22.64 12.80 6.46
N ALA A 142 -21.55 12.10 6.72
CA ALA A 142 -21.10 10.95 5.94
C ALA A 142 -22.17 9.87 5.94
N ILE A 143 -22.67 9.38 7.08
CA ILE A 143 -23.77 8.40 7.18
C ILE A 143 -25.05 8.91 6.52
N ILE A 144 -25.37 10.20 6.53
CA ILE A 144 -26.54 10.77 5.85
C ILE A 144 -26.28 10.80 4.34
N ASP A 145 -25.09 11.13 3.88
CA ASP A 145 -24.71 11.11 2.46
C ASP A 145 -24.63 9.64 1.94
N VAL A 146 -24.10 8.74 2.77
CA VAL A 146 -24.00 7.27 2.68
C VAL A 146 -25.38 6.59 2.78
N ALA A 147 -26.32 7.09 3.57
CA ALA A 147 -27.65 6.50 3.74
C ALA A 147 -28.68 7.11 2.77
N ALA A 148 -28.48 8.36 2.36
CA ALA A 148 -29.23 9.01 1.28
C ALA A 148 -28.83 8.38 -0.07
N GLU A 149 -27.56 8.04 -0.27
CA GLU A 149 -27.15 7.12 -1.32
C GLU A 149 -27.43 5.68 -0.91
N ARG A 150 -28.63 5.14 -1.21
CA ARG A 150 -28.93 3.70 -1.10
C ARG A 150 -28.05 2.85 -2.04
N LYS A 151 -26.73 2.81 -1.82
CA LYS A 151 -25.78 2.00 -2.57
C LYS A 151 -25.28 0.85 -1.72
N ASP A 152 -25.10 -0.27 -2.39
CA ASP A 152 -24.49 -1.47 -1.86
C ASP A 152 -23.04 -1.17 -1.48
N TRP A 153 -22.79 -0.97 -0.18
CA TRP A 153 -21.49 -0.74 0.45
C TRP A 153 -20.48 -1.83 0.13
N CYS A 154 -20.97 -3.06 0.03
CA CYS A 154 -20.18 -4.21 -0.41
C CYS A 154 -20.00 -4.18 -1.94
N GLY A 155 -21.01 -3.72 -2.67
CA GLY A 155 -21.01 -3.48 -4.11
C GLY A 155 -20.01 -2.42 -4.58
N LEU A 156 -19.54 -1.52 -3.72
CA LEU A 156 -18.52 -0.52 -4.05
C LEU A 156 -17.19 -1.16 -4.49
N PHE A 157 -16.79 -2.24 -3.83
CA PHE A 157 -15.62 -3.05 -4.19
C PHE A 157 -15.99 -4.27 -5.04
N SER A 158 -17.26 -4.42 -5.45
CA SER A 158 -17.62 -5.51 -6.36
C SER A 158 -16.97 -5.28 -7.72
N LEU A 159 -16.44 -6.35 -8.27
CA LEU A 159 -15.82 -6.33 -9.58
C LEU A 159 -16.86 -6.07 -10.66
N GLY A 160 -16.60 -5.07 -11.49
CA GLY A 160 -17.41 -4.78 -12.66
C GLY A 160 -17.59 -5.97 -13.61
N HIS A 161 -16.61 -6.87 -13.62
CA HIS A 161 -16.58 -8.04 -14.49
C HIS A 161 -17.80 -8.95 -14.36
N ASN A 162 -18.40 -9.07 -13.17
CA ASN A 162 -19.58 -9.92 -12.94
C ASN A 162 -20.86 -9.35 -13.57
N PHE A 163 -20.83 -8.08 -13.96
CA PHE A 163 -21.97 -7.37 -14.53
C PHE A 163 -21.80 -7.15 -16.05
N GLY A 164 -20.75 -7.70 -16.66
CA GLY A 164 -20.48 -7.55 -18.10
C GLY A 164 -20.22 -6.10 -18.51
N ILE A 165 -19.70 -5.28 -17.60
CA ILE A 165 -19.43 -3.86 -17.89
C ILE A 165 -18.20 -3.69 -18.78
N ASP A 166 -18.10 -2.53 -19.41
CA ASP A 166 -17.00 -2.18 -20.31
C ASP A 166 -15.68 -1.99 -19.56
N ASN A 167 -14.53 -2.25 -20.21
CA ASN A 167 -13.21 -2.10 -19.58
C ASN A 167 -12.96 -0.69 -19.02
N LYS A 168 -13.56 0.33 -19.63
CA LYS A 168 -13.48 1.72 -19.16
C LYS A 168 -14.03 1.91 -17.74
N ASP A 169 -14.88 0.99 -17.28
CA ASP A 169 -15.52 1.01 -15.97
C ASP A 169 -14.84 0.05 -14.96
N PHE A 170 -13.68 -0.55 -15.30
CA PHE A 170 -12.90 -1.43 -14.41
C PHE A 170 -12.01 -0.62 -13.48
N PHE A 171 -11.56 -1.24 -12.39
CA PHE A 171 -10.47 -0.70 -11.59
C PHE A 171 -9.12 -0.96 -12.25
N TRP A 172 -8.18 -0.02 -12.17
CA TRP A 172 -6.79 -0.28 -12.57
C TRP A 172 -6.15 -1.44 -11.82
N ALA A 173 -6.46 -1.61 -10.53
CA ALA A 173 -6.04 -2.80 -9.77
C ALA A 173 -6.47 -4.08 -10.49
N ASP A 174 -7.74 -4.22 -10.85
CA ASP A 174 -8.25 -5.40 -11.56
C ASP A 174 -7.61 -5.58 -12.94
N MET A 175 -7.49 -4.48 -13.68
CA MET A 175 -6.94 -4.50 -15.03
C MET A 175 -5.52 -5.06 -15.02
N LEU A 176 -4.71 -4.62 -14.05
CA LEU A 176 -3.33 -5.02 -13.89
C LEU A 176 -3.14 -6.39 -13.23
N HIS A 177 -4.11 -6.88 -12.45
CA HIS A 177 -4.12 -8.27 -11.97
C HIS A 177 -4.51 -9.27 -13.07
N TYR A 178 -5.49 -8.93 -13.94
CA TYR A 178 -6.13 -9.93 -14.81
C TYR A 178 -5.86 -9.82 -16.30
N ARG A 179 -5.41 -8.66 -16.80
CA ARG A 179 -5.27 -8.44 -18.25
C ARG A 179 -3.90 -7.92 -18.58
N ARG A 180 -3.19 -8.62 -19.47
CA ARG A 180 -1.84 -8.20 -19.92
C ARG A 180 -0.87 -8.00 -18.75
N THR A 181 -1.09 -8.68 -17.62
CA THR A 181 -0.30 -8.58 -16.38
C THR A 181 1.19 -8.77 -16.62
N SER A 182 1.58 -9.82 -17.35
CA SER A 182 2.99 -10.07 -17.71
C SER A 182 3.54 -9.06 -18.72
N THR A 183 2.69 -8.54 -19.62
CA THR A 183 3.08 -7.48 -20.55
C THR A 183 3.37 -6.18 -19.82
N PHE A 184 2.54 -5.81 -18.84
CA PHE A 184 2.76 -4.66 -17.97
C PHE A 184 4.07 -4.80 -17.18
N ALA A 185 4.29 -5.95 -16.55
CA ALA A 185 5.55 -6.24 -15.84
C ALA A 185 6.79 -6.11 -16.74
N ASN A 186 6.69 -6.63 -17.98
CA ASN A 186 7.76 -6.50 -18.97
C ASN A 186 7.98 -5.04 -19.41
N ASN A 187 6.90 -4.27 -19.60
CA ASN A 187 6.98 -2.86 -19.97
C ASN A 187 7.64 -2.03 -18.86
N LEU A 188 7.35 -2.30 -17.57
CA LEU A 188 8.05 -1.66 -16.45
C LEU A 188 9.57 -1.87 -16.58
N TRP A 189 10.01 -3.09 -16.85
CA TRP A 189 11.43 -3.40 -17.00
C TRP A 189 12.07 -2.69 -18.20
N ILE A 190 11.41 -2.71 -19.36
CA ILE A 190 11.91 -2.08 -20.59
C ILE A 190 12.04 -0.57 -20.40
N ILE A 191 11.03 0.10 -19.86
CA ILE A 191 11.06 1.55 -19.61
C ILE A 191 12.19 1.90 -18.62
N ALA A 192 12.33 1.12 -17.54
CA ALA A 192 13.41 1.33 -16.58
C ALA A 192 14.80 1.18 -17.22
N ASP A 193 14.99 0.20 -18.11
CA ASP A 193 16.23 0.01 -18.87
C ASP A 193 16.50 1.14 -19.86
N GLU A 194 15.47 1.65 -20.55
CA GLU A 194 15.57 2.78 -21.46
C GLU A 194 15.95 4.09 -20.73
N LYS A 195 15.36 4.36 -19.56
CA LYS A 195 15.72 5.52 -18.72
C LYS A 195 17.18 5.51 -18.29
N GLY A 196 17.81 4.33 -18.19
CA GLY A 196 19.24 4.18 -17.91
C GLY A 196 20.16 4.49 -19.09
N LYS A 197 19.62 4.54 -20.31
CA LYS A 197 20.36 4.80 -21.56
C LYS A 197 20.26 6.25 -22.03
N THR A 198 19.21 6.95 -21.63
CA THR A 198 19.14 8.40 -21.79
C THR A 198 20.16 9.03 -20.85
N GLU A 199 21.02 9.92 -21.32
CA GLU A 199 22.15 10.47 -20.54
C GLU A 199 21.77 11.73 -19.72
N PRO A 200 21.33 11.57 -18.46
CA PRO A 200 21.70 12.53 -17.42
C PRO A 200 22.63 11.94 -16.35
N GLU A 201 23.26 12.81 -15.55
CA GLU A 201 23.84 12.42 -14.28
C GLU A 201 22.78 11.66 -13.45
N ASN A 202 23.18 10.55 -12.82
CA ASN A 202 22.30 9.62 -12.08
C ASN A 202 21.33 8.75 -12.91
N ALA A 203 21.39 8.75 -14.25
CA ALA A 203 20.54 7.89 -15.09
C ALA A 203 20.60 6.41 -14.70
N LYS A 204 21.83 5.90 -14.50
CA LYS A 204 22.05 4.52 -14.07
C LYS A 204 21.44 4.22 -12.70
N LEU A 205 21.63 5.13 -11.73
CA LEU A 205 21.07 4.99 -10.39
C LEU A 205 19.54 4.85 -10.45
N TRP A 206 18.89 5.74 -11.20
CA TRP A 206 17.44 5.72 -11.37
C TRP A 206 16.96 4.50 -12.16
N SER A 207 17.64 4.11 -13.23
CA SER A 207 17.35 2.85 -13.93
C SER A 207 17.39 1.66 -12.97
N ASP A 208 18.42 1.56 -12.13
CA ASP A 208 18.57 0.44 -11.21
C ASP A 208 17.45 0.43 -10.14
N ARG A 209 17.09 1.60 -9.58
CA ARG A 209 15.94 1.75 -8.67
C ARG A 209 14.62 1.31 -9.33
N LEU A 210 14.36 1.77 -10.55
CA LEU A 210 13.14 1.45 -11.30
C LEU A 210 13.10 -0.03 -11.73
N LYS A 211 14.24 -0.63 -12.09
CA LYS A 211 14.35 -2.07 -12.37
C LYS A 211 14.10 -2.90 -11.11
N ALA A 212 14.53 -2.44 -9.94
CA ALA A 212 14.21 -3.11 -8.69
C ALA A 212 12.69 -3.12 -8.43
N TYR A 213 11.98 -2.02 -8.71
CA TYR A 213 10.52 -1.99 -8.67
C TYR A 213 9.89 -2.98 -9.66
N ALA A 214 10.34 -2.97 -10.92
CA ALA A 214 9.85 -3.90 -11.93
C ALA A 214 10.09 -5.37 -11.54
N LEU A 215 11.25 -5.69 -10.95
CA LEU A 215 11.56 -7.02 -10.42
C LEU A 215 10.63 -7.41 -9.26
N GLY A 216 10.30 -6.46 -8.40
CA GLY A 216 9.29 -6.61 -7.35
C GLY A 216 7.94 -6.96 -7.95
N TYR A 217 7.51 -6.24 -8.98
CA TYR A 217 6.24 -6.51 -9.67
C TYR A 217 6.24 -7.90 -10.33
N ILE A 218 7.36 -8.31 -10.93
CA ILE A 218 7.50 -9.68 -11.48
C ILE A 218 7.35 -10.73 -10.37
N SER A 219 7.91 -10.46 -9.17
CA SER A 219 7.74 -11.34 -8.00
C SER A 219 6.28 -11.40 -7.52
N HIS A 220 5.54 -10.29 -7.60
CA HIS A 220 4.10 -10.26 -7.34
C HIS A 220 3.37 -11.20 -8.31
N VAL A 221 3.60 -11.06 -9.61
CA VAL A 221 2.98 -11.93 -10.63
C VAL A 221 3.30 -13.41 -10.39
N ALA A 222 4.54 -13.75 -10.06
CA ALA A 222 4.93 -15.11 -9.74
C ALA A 222 4.21 -15.65 -8.48
N THR A 223 4.05 -14.80 -7.47
CA THR A 223 3.32 -15.12 -6.24
C THR A 223 1.86 -15.40 -6.56
N ASP A 224 1.18 -14.51 -7.28
CA ASP A 224 -0.22 -14.64 -7.68
C ASP A 224 -0.50 -15.91 -8.47
N VAL A 225 0.31 -16.16 -9.50
CA VAL A 225 0.17 -17.35 -10.36
C VAL A 225 0.26 -18.63 -9.53
N THR A 226 1.11 -18.64 -8.51
CA THR A 226 1.34 -19.80 -7.65
C THR A 226 0.29 -19.92 -6.54
N ALA A 227 -0.05 -18.82 -5.89
CA ALA A 227 -0.85 -18.79 -4.66
C ALA A 227 -2.36 -18.79 -4.96
N HIS A 228 -2.82 -18.13 -6.02
CA HIS A 228 -4.26 -17.97 -6.27
C HIS A 228 -4.99 -19.30 -6.48
N ALA A 229 -4.35 -20.36 -6.95
CA ALA A 229 -4.98 -21.69 -7.00
C ALA A 229 -5.39 -22.20 -5.60
N PHE A 230 -4.54 -21.96 -4.60
CA PHE A 230 -4.80 -22.32 -3.20
C PHE A 230 -5.87 -21.42 -2.59
N ILE A 231 -5.76 -20.10 -2.80
CA ILE A 231 -6.74 -19.13 -2.32
C ILE A 231 -8.12 -19.42 -2.91
N ASN A 232 -8.21 -19.66 -4.22
CA ASN A 232 -9.45 -19.99 -4.92
C ASN A 232 -10.10 -21.25 -4.34
N THR A 233 -9.31 -22.26 -4.00
CA THR A 233 -9.81 -23.50 -3.40
C THR A 233 -10.47 -23.23 -2.03
N LYS A 234 -9.89 -22.33 -1.22
CA LYS A 234 -10.44 -21.96 0.10
C LYS A 234 -11.60 -20.96 -0.01
N ALA A 235 -11.53 -20.05 -0.96
CA ALA A 235 -12.56 -19.05 -1.25
C ALA A 235 -13.79 -19.66 -1.95
N GLY A 236 -13.69 -20.89 -2.47
CA GLY A 236 -14.76 -21.56 -3.22
C GLY A 236 -14.85 -21.14 -4.69
N GLY A 237 -13.86 -20.41 -5.20
CA GLY A 237 -13.74 -20.01 -6.59
C GLY A 237 -12.86 -18.77 -6.79
N PRO A 238 -12.72 -18.29 -8.04
CA PRO A 238 -11.86 -17.15 -8.39
C PRO A 238 -12.31 -15.86 -7.71
N TYR A 239 -11.35 -14.95 -7.42
CA TYR A 239 -11.61 -13.61 -6.87
C TYR A 239 -12.78 -12.93 -7.57
N ARG A 240 -12.83 -13.02 -8.91
CA ARG A 240 -13.93 -12.49 -9.72
C ARG A 240 -15.33 -12.83 -9.21
N LEU A 241 -15.58 -14.08 -8.79
CA LEU A 241 -16.90 -14.52 -8.34
C LEU A 241 -17.07 -14.48 -6.81
N HIS A 242 -15.97 -14.40 -6.06
CA HIS A 242 -15.96 -14.59 -4.61
C HIS A 242 -15.11 -13.53 -3.88
N TRP A 243 -15.03 -12.31 -4.40
CA TRP A 243 -14.08 -11.27 -3.97
C TRP A 243 -14.04 -11.05 -2.45
N GLN A 244 -15.18 -11.01 -1.75
CA GLN A 244 -15.22 -10.85 -0.28
C GLN A 244 -14.50 -12.00 0.44
N ARG A 245 -14.83 -13.23 0.04
CA ARG A 245 -14.28 -14.44 0.66
C ARG A 245 -12.83 -14.62 0.27
N HIS A 246 -12.50 -14.32 -0.97
CA HIS A 246 -11.13 -14.36 -1.48
C HIS A 246 -10.25 -13.39 -0.69
N HIS A 247 -10.70 -12.14 -0.54
CA HIS A 247 -9.99 -11.13 0.24
C HIS A 247 -9.83 -11.50 1.72
N LEU A 248 -10.87 -12.08 2.35
CA LEU A 248 -10.77 -12.60 3.72
C LEU A 248 -9.74 -13.73 3.85
N VAL A 249 -9.74 -14.67 2.90
CA VAL A 249 -8.79 -15.79 2.88
C VAL A 249 -7.36 -15.31 2.67
N GLU A 250 -7.12 -14.38 1.75
CA GLU A 250 -5.80 -13.75 1.55
C GLU A 250 -5.31 -13.11 2.84
N THR A 251 -6.12 -12.24 3.46
CA THR A 251 -5.77 -11.55 4.70
C THR A 251 -5.43 -12.54 5.82
N HIS A 252 -6.15 -13.66 5.89
CA HIS A 252 -5.86 -14.73 6.84
C HIS A 252 -4.51 -15.41 6.54
N VAL A 253 -4.25 -15.74 5.26
CA VAL A 253 -2.99 -16.33 4.81
C VAL A 253 -1.82 -15.39 5.09
N ASP A 254 -1.96 -14.09 4.82
CA ASP A 254 -0.95 -13.07 5.12
C ASP A 254 -0.59 -13.02 6.60
N THR A 255 -1.62 -12.89 7.44
CA THR A 255 -1.42 -12.82 8.89
C THR A 255 -0.78 -14.11 9.40
N LYS A 256 -1.20 -15.27 8.86
CA LYS A 256 -0.65 -16.57 9.25
C LYS A 256 0.79 -16.76 8.77
N ALA A 257 1.11 -16.42 7.53
CA ALA A 257 2.44 -16.52 6.96
C ALA A 257 3.41 -15.61 7.71
N TYR A 258 2.99 -14.37 7.99
CA TYR A 258 3.76 -13.45 8.83
C TYR A 258 4.02 -14.04 10.21
N ASN A 259 2.99 -14.52 10.90
CA ASN A 259 3.12 -15.09 12.23
C ASN A 259 3.98 -16.38 12.24
N ILE A 260 3.98 -17.19 11.18
CA ILE A 260 4.89 -18.35 11.08
C ILE A 260 6.34 -17.90 11.02
N LYS A 261 6.64 -16.84 10.25
CA LYS A 261 8.02 -16.37 10.04
C LYS A 261 8.54 -15.50 11.19
N HIS A 262 7.67 -14.69 11.79
CA HIS A 262 8.04 -13.65 12.75
C HIS A 262 7.42 -13.83 14.14
N GLY A 263 6.52 -14.80 14.35
CA GLY A 263 5.77 -14.93 15.61
C GLY A 263 6.64 -15.21 16.85
N SER A 264 7.86 -15.71 16.66
CA SER A 264 8.86 -15.91 17.71
C SER A 264 9.76 -14.70 17.96
N ASP A 265 9.69 -13.67 17.12
CA ASP A 265 10.51 -12.47 17.27
C ASP A 265 10.08 -11.70 18.53
N ALA A 266 11.02 -10.99 19.15
CA ALA A 266 10.73 -10.21 20.36
C ALA A 266 9.89 -8.96 20.06
N ILE A 267 10.03 -8.42 18.85
CA ILE A 267 9.37 -7.23 18.33
C ILE A 267 8.91 -7.47 16.89
N PHE A 268 7.94 -6.69 16.42
CA PHE A 268 7.36 -6.85 15.08
C PHE A 268 6.85 -8.28 14.79
N ASN A 269 6.46 -9.02 15.82
CA ASN A 269 6.14 -10.45 15.73
C ASN A 269 4.73 -10.75 15.24
N GLN A 270 3.87 -9.74 15.19
CA GLN A 270 2.53 -9.82 14.64
C GLN A 270 2.40 -8.91 13.43
N TYR A 271 1.57 -9.31 12.46
CA TYR A 271 1.37 -8.51 11.25
C TYR A 271 0.89 -7.09 11.55
N THR A 272 0.00 -6.93 12.53
CA THR A 272 -0.53 -5.63 12.97
C THR A 272 0.48 -4.78 13.76
N GLN A 273 1.64 -5.34 14.08
CA GLN A 273 2.79 -4.66 14.68
C GLN A 273 4.01 -4.72 13.76
N SER A 274 3.86 -5.07 12.48
CA SER A 274 4.99 -5.33 11.56
C SER A 274 5.70 -4.07 11.09
N ALA A 275 5.06 -2.91 11.20
CA ALA A 275 5.48 -1.65 10.60
C ALA A 275 5.86 -1.82 9.11
N VAL A 276 5.00 -2.52 8.35
CA VAL A 276 5.30 -2.90 6.96
C VAL A 276 5.52 -1.70 6.04
N HIS A 277 4.96 -0.54 6.37
CA HIS A 277 5.18 0.72 5.64
C HIS A 277 6.66 1.13 5.53
N TYR A 278 7.49 0.74 6.50
CA TYR A 278 8.94 0.95 6.43
C TYR A 278 9.62 0.18 5.29
N ARG A 279 9.02 -0.93 4.83
CA ARG A 279 9.62 -1.75 3.76
C ARG A 279 9.67 -1.00 2.44
N PHE A 280 8.83 0.00 2.22
CA PHE A 280 8.70 0.76 0.99
C PHE A 280 8.67 2.28 1.24
N ALA A 281 9.30 2.73 2.33
CA ALA A 281 9.53 4.15 2.57
C ALA A 281 10.69 4.68 1.72
N PHE A 282 10.56 5.91 1.23
CA PHE A 282 11.54 6.61 0.41
C PHE A 282 12.15 7.79 1.17
N GLY A 283 13.46 8.00 0.99
CA GLY A 283 14.15 9.21 1.46
C GLY A 283 13.95 10.39 0.51
N GLU A 284 14.44 11.57 0.90
CA GLU A 284 14.33 12.80 0.10
C GLU A 284 15.00 12.68 -1.28
N ASP A 285 16.08 11.89 -1.40
CA ASP A 285 16.77 11.62 -2.66
C ASP A 285 16.07 10.54 -3.52
N GLY A 286 14.94 10.01 -3.05
CA GLY A 286 14.24 8.85 -3.61
C GLY A 286 14.91 7.50 -3.29
N GLY A 287 15.98 7.48 -2.50
CA GLY A 287 16.61 6.25 -2.03
C GLY A 287 15.77 5.51 -0.99
N ALA A 288 16.33 4.44 -0.42
CA ALA A 288 15.76 3.87 0.80
C ALA A 288 15.78 4.96 1.88
N ALA A 289 14.64 5.19 2.54
CA ALA A 289 14.62 6.11 3.66
C ALA A 289 15.67 5.69 4.69
N GLU A 290 16.41 6.64 5.28
CA GLU A 290 17.36 6.37 6.37
C GLU A 290 16.67 5.77 7.62
N HIS A 291 15.34 5.75 7.60
CA HIS A 291 14.46 5.15 8.58
C HIS A 291 14.58 3.61 8.54
N VAL A 292 15.64 3.07 9.12
CA VAL A 292 15.64 1.67 9.58
C VAL A 292 14.53 1.53 10.62
N ARG A 293 13.73 0.46 10.56
CA ARG A 293 12.70 0.17 11.57
C ARG A 293 13.33 0.25 12.97
N PRO A 294 12.92 1.19 13.84
CA PRO A 294 13.54 1.35 15.14
C PRO A 294 13.16 0.20 16.07
N ASN A 295 14.13 -0.31 16.82
CA ASN A 295 13.86 -1.27 17.90
C ASN A 295 13.08 -0.58 19.03
N TYR A 296 12.21 -1.34 19.70
CA TYR A 296 11.50 -0.91 20.91
C TYR A 296 11.58 -1.99 21.98
N ASP A 297 11.29 -1.64 23.24
CA ASP A 297 11.33 -2.59 24.36
C ASP A 297 10.21 -3.66 24.24
N PRO A 298 10.56 -4.96 24.14
CA PRO A 298 9.57 -6.03 24.08
C PRO A 298 8.69 -6.08 25.33
N GLY A 299 7.37 -6.07 25.15
CA GLY A 299 6.42 -6.35 26.24
C GLY A 299 5.98 -5.14 27.08
N ASP A 300 6.49 -3.93 26.83
CA ASP A 300 5.89 -2.71 27.39
C ASP A 300 4.55 -2.41 26.71
N ASN A 301 3.47 -2.89 27.33
CA ASN A 301 2.09 -2.72 26.87
C ASN A 301 1.37 -1.57 27.58
N THR A 302 2.11 -0.78 28.36
CA THR A 302 1.56 0.42 29.00
C THR A 302 1.11 1.41 27.91
N LEU A 303 0.22 2.32 28.28
CA LEU A 303 -0.18 3.41 27.38
C LEU A 303 1.04 4.23 26.93
N ARG A 304 2.01 4.44 27.83
CA ARG A 304 3.27 5.14 27.55
C ARG A 304 4.15 4.38 26.55
N GLY A 305 4.34 3.07 26.75
CA GLY A 305 5.11 2.24 25.83
C GLY A 305 4.53 2.23 24.41
N ARG A 306 3.21 2.09 24.29
CA ARG A 306 2.48 2.19 23.02
C ARG A 306 2.63 3.56 22.38
N TYR A 307 2.46 4.62 23.16
CA TYR A 307 2.63 5.99 22.72
C TYR A 307 4.06 6.24 22.15
N VAL A 308 5.10 5.88 22.90
CA VAL A 308 6.50 6.05 22.46
C VAL A 308 6.77 5.26 21.18
N ARG A 309 6.34 3.99 21.14
CA ARG A 309 6.49 3.15 19.95
C ARG A 309 5.79 3.76 18.74
N ARG A 310 4.55 4.23 18.88
CA ARG A 310 3.78 4.82 17.79
C ARG A 310 4.51 6.01 17.17
N ARG A 311 5.05 6.91 18.00
CA ARG A 311 5.85 8.07 17.58
C ARG A 311 7.17 7.67 16.92
N GLN A 312 7.87 6.68 17.46
CA GLN A 312 9.09 6.15 16.82
C GLN A 312 8.81 5.56 15.44
N LEU A 313 7.62 4.99 15.24
CA LEU A 313 7.17 4.40 13.98
C LEU A 313 6.40 5.39 13.06
N ASP A 314 6.32 6.66 13.46
CA ASP A 314 5.58 7.72 12.78
C ASP A 314 6.42 8.38 11.70
N VAL A 315 6.69 7.64 10.63
CA VAL A 315 7.34 8.16 9.43
C VAL A 315 6.30 8.42 8.35
N ASP A 316 6.55 9.45 7.55
CA ASP A 316 5.87 9.70 6.29
C ASP A 316 6.81 9.42 5.13
N SER A 317 6.24 9.21 3.95
CA SER A 317 6.98 8.94 2.73
C SER A 317 6.17 9.39 1.54
N ASP A 318 6.85 9.99 0.58
CA ASP A 318 6.30 10.32 -0.73
C ASP A 318 6.87 9.39 -1.80
N MET A 319 6.07 9.10 -2.82
CA MET A 319 6.53 8.34 -3.98
C MET A 319 7.42 9.23 -4.86
N PRO A 320 8.61 8.74 -5.27
CA PRO A 320 9.46 9.46 -6.22
C PRO A 320 8.77 9.68 -7.57
N ASP A 321 8.91 10.87 -8.16
CA ASP A 321 8.25 11.25 -9.41
C ASP A 321 8.56 10.28 -10.55
N LEU A 322 9.83 9.88 -10.69
CA LEU A 322 10.27 8.94 -11.71
C LEU A 322 9.62 7.55 -11.58
N LEU A 323 9.19 7.17 -10.38
CA LEU A 323 8.45 5.92 -10.17
C LEU A 323 6.98 6.06 -10.58
N ALA A 324 6.34 7.19 -10.25
CA ALA A 324 4.99 7.48 -10.73
C ALA A 324 4.95 7.57 -12.27
N GLU A 325 5.94 8.22 -12.87
CA GLU A 325 6.12 8.28 -14.33
C GLU A 325 6.28 6.89 -14.94
N LEU A 326 7.11 6.02 -14.34
CA LEU A 326 7.30 4.65 -14.80
C LEU A 326 5.95 3.91 -14.87
N LEU A 327 5.12 4.02 -13.83
CA LEU A 327 3.82 3.38 -13.77
C LEU A 327 2.86 3.92 -14.83
N ARG A 328 2.76 5.25 -14.95
CA ARG A 328 1.94 5.91 -15.97
C ARG A 328 2.34 5.47 -17.38
N GLU A 329 3.64 5.47 -17.66
CA GLU A 329 4.17 5.09 -18.97
C GLU A 329 3.98 3.59 -19.25
N ALA A 330 4.14 2.72 -18.25
CA ALA A 330 3.86 1.30 -18.41
C ALA A 330 2.37 1.02 -18.64
N MET A 331 1.47 1.78 -18.01
CA MET A 331 0.03 1.71 -18.26
C MET A 331 -0.26 2.12 -19.71
N ASP A 332 0.32 3.22 -20.17
CA ASP A 332 0.18 3.68 -21.53
C ASP A 332 0.73 2.67 -22.57
N ARG A 333 1.97 2.20 -22.41
CA ARG A 333 2.54 1.20 -23.33
C ARG A 333 1.77 -0.12 -23.35
N THR A 334 1.16 -0.51 -22.23
CA THR A 334 0.43 -1.78 -22.14
C THR A 334 -0.95 -1.70 -22.78
N TYR A 335 -1.65 -0.57 -22.62
CA TYR A 335 -3.04 -0.43 -23.03
C TYR A 335 -3.28 0.60 -24.13
N ASP A 336 -2.25 1.30 -24.60
CA ASP A 336 -2.34 2.41 -25.56
C ASP A 336 -3.35 3.46 -25.07
N THR A 337 -3.12 4.00 -23.87
CA THR A 337 -4.09 4.93 -23.25
C THR A 337 -4.05 6.29 -23.93
N GLN A 338 -2.88 6.72 -24.39
CA GLN A 338 -2.65 7.92 -25.19
C GLN A 338 -3.30 7.83 -26.58
N GLY A 339 -3.15 6.71 -27.30
CA GLY A 339 -3.82 6.50 -28.59
C GLY A 339 -5.35 6.44 -28.48
N GLN A 340 -5.85 6.16 -27.28
CA GLN A 340 -7.29 6.11 -26.97
C GLN A 340 -7.84 7.39 -26.33
N LYS A 341 -7.07 8.48 -26.28
CA LYS A 341 -7.49 9.77 -25.71
C LYS A 341 -8.86 10.25 -26.21
N SER A 342 -9.08 10.14 -27.53
CA SER A 342 -10.34 10.56 -28.18
C SER A 342 -11.55 9.67 -27.85
N LYS A 343 -11.34 8.57 -27.12
CA LYS A 343 -12.39 7.62 -26.72
C LYS A 343 -12.74 7.70 -25.23
N HIS A 344 -12.23 8.71 -24.52
CA HIS A 344 -12.64 9.03 -23.15
C HIS A 344 -14.17 9.13 -23.03
N GLY A 345 -14.76 8.49 -22.02
CA GLY A 345 -16.20 8.41 -21.80
C GLY A 345 -16.99 7.53 -22.78
N ILE A 346 -16.34 6.95 -23.81
CA ILE A 346 -17.01 6.17 -24.87
C ILE A 346 -16.69 4.67 -24.76
N PHE A 347 -15.60 4.22 -25.39
CA PHE A 347 -15.20 2.81 -25.46
C PHE A 347 -13.67 2.74 -25.42
N ARG A 348 -13.12 2.12 -24.37
CA ARG A 348 -11.67 2.00 -24.17
C ARG A 348 -11.31 0.57 -23.79
N THR A 349 -10.09 0.17 -24.11
CA THR A 349 -9.55 -1.12 -23.66
C THR A 349 -8.95 -1.08 -22.26
N SER A 350 -8.85 0.12 -21.66
CA SER A 350 -8.34 0.44 -20.33
C SER A 350 -9.42 1.13 -19.47
N PRO A 351 -9.28 1.13 -18.14
CA PRO A 351 -10.07 1.97 -17.24
C PRO A 351 -10.00 3.45 -17.59
N ASP A 352 -11.06 4.19 -17.26
CA ASP A 352 -11.23 5.62 -17.55
C ASP A 352 -11.26 6.42 -16.24
N ILE A 353 -10.24 7.24 -16.01
CA ILE A 353 -10.18 8.14 -14.85
C ILE A 353 -11.11 9.32 -15.10
N ILE A 354 -12.21 9.39 -14.35
CA ILE A 354 -13.30 10.34 -14.60
C ILE A 354 -12.91 11.79 -14.31
N ILE A 355 -11.95 11.99 -13.40
CA ILE A 355 -11.49 13.32 -12.98
C ILE A 355 -10.51 13.92 -13.99
N SER A 356 -9.85 13.10 -14.82
CA SER A 356 -8.90 13.60 -15.82
C SER A 356 -9.61 13.94 -17.13
N ASP A 357 -9.12 14.99 -17.80
CA ASP A 357 -9.69 15.52 -19.05
C ASP A 357 -9.71 14.48 -20.19
N ASP A 358 -8.93 13.41 -20.06
CA ASP A 358 -8.77 12.43 -21.10
C ASP A 358 -8.76 10.97 -20.64
N GLY A 359 -9.19 10.72 -19.40
CA GLY A 359 -9.42 9.39 -18.88
C GLY A 359 -8.18 8.61 -18.46
N ARG A 360 -6.99 9.19 -18.58
CA ARG A 360 -5.74 8.53 -18.18
C ARG A 360 -5.40 8.87 -16.74
N PRO A 361 -4.70 7.97 -16.02
CA PRO A 361 -4.11 8.32 -14.74
C PRO A 361 -2.94 9.29 -14.96
N GLU A 362 -2.94 10.40 -14.22
CA GLU A 362 -1.81 11.31 -14.15
C GLU A 362 -0.82 10.85 -13.07
N THR A 363 0.40 11.39 -13.10
CA THR A 363 1.44 11.07 -12.11
C THR A 363 0.99 11.38 -10.67
N GLU A 364 0.25 12.46 -10.50
CA GLU A 364 -0.29 12.95 -9.25
C GLU A 364 -1.34 11.99 -8.68
N ASP A 365 -2.17 11.39 -9.55
CA ASP A 365 -3.14 10.38 -9.14
C ASP A 365 -2.43 9.16 -8.57
N ILE A 366 -1.37 8.70 -9.25
CA ILE A 366 -0.56 7.56 -8.81
C ILE A 366 0.15 7.86 -7.48
N LYS A 367 0.70 9.07 -7.30
CA LYS A 367 1.30 9.49 -6.03
C LYS A 367 0.27 9.54 -4.90
N ALA A 368 -0.95 10.00 -5.19
CA ALA A 368 -2.03 10.02 -4.21
C ALA A 368 -2.42 8.59 -3.76
N THR A 369 -2.45 7.60 -4.66
CA THR A 369 -2.72 6.21 -4.28
C THR A 369 -1.67 5.67 -3.32
N PHE A 370 -0.40 5.97 -3.60
CA PHE A 370 0.71 5.57 -2.74
C PHE A 370 0.60 6.21 -1.36
N HIS A 371 0.28 7.49 -1.31
CA HIS A 371 0.10 8.18 -0.05
C HIS A 371 -1.03 7.56 0.80
N VAL A 372 -2.16 7.20 0.19
CA VAL A 372 -3.25 6.48 0.88
C VAL A 372 -2.81 5.09 1.32
N LEU A 373 -2.13 4.34 0.45
CA LEU A 373 -1.58 3.01 0.75
C LEU A 373 -0.63 3.06 1.96
N PHE A 374 0.34 3.98 1.90
CA PHE A 374 1.36 4.15 2.91
C PHE A 374 0.74 4.47 4.26
N ARG A 375 -0.22 5.41 4.28
CA ARG A 375 -0.98 5.75 5.49
C ARG A 375 -1.81 4.58 5.98
N TYR A 376 -2.48 3.84 5.10
CA TYR A 376 -3.23 2.64 5.50
C TYR A 376 -2.34 1.63 6.23
N PHE A 377 -1.14 1.35 5.73
CA PHE A 377 -0.21 0.45 6.41
C PHE A 377 0.38 1.05 7.68
N LYS A 378 0.67 2.34 7.69
CA LYS A 378 1.06 3.09 8.90
C LYS A 378 -0.01 2.95 9.98
N PHE A 379 -1.31 3.01 9.65
CA PHE A 379 -2.37 2.81 10.64
C PHE A 379 -2.56 1.35 11.05
N SER A 380 -2.59 0.43 10.08
CA SER A 380 -2.97 -0.97 10.32
C SER A 380 -1.84 -1.86 10.87
N SER A 381 -0.58 -1.43 10.77
CA SER A 381 0.60 -2.26 11.10
C SER A 381 1.51 -1.72 12.21
N ARG A 382 1.16 -0.61 12.88
CA ARG A 382 2.02 0.01 13.91
C ARG A 382 1.85 -0.52 15.33
N ASP A 383 0.63 -0.82 15.77
CA ASP A 383 0.38 -0.98 17.22
C ASP A 383 -0.32 -2.30 17.62
N GLY A 384 -0.98 -2.99 16.68
CA GLY A 384 -1.67 -4.25 16.93
C GLY A 384 -2.70 -4.27 18.07
N PHE A 385 -3.42 -5.38 18.18
CA PHE A 385 -4.42 -5.62 19.24
C PHE A 385 -3.96 -6.70 20.24
N ALA A 386 -2.66 -7.04 20.25
CA ALA A 386 -2.09 -8.14 21.01
C ALA A 386 -2.32 -8.09 22.53
N HIS A 387 -2.72 -6.92 23.04
CA HIS A 387 -2.79 -6.59 24.45
C HIS A 387 -4.23 -6.49 24.98
N GLU A 388 -5.24 -6.79 24.15
CA GLU A 388 -6.65 -6.88 24.55
C GLU A 388 -7.05 -8.30 24.97
N LYS A 389 -6.23 -8.93 25.82
CA LYS A 389 -6.59 -10.20 26.46
C LYS A 389 -7.12 -9.99 27.87
#